data_AF-A0A7J0GU24-F1
#
_entry.id   AF-A0A7J0GU24-F1
#
_cell.length_a   1.000
_cell.length_b   1.000
_cell.length_c   1.000
_cell.angle_alpha   90.00
_cell.angle_beta   90.00
_cell.angle_gamma   90.00
#
_symmetry.space_group_name_H-M   'P 1'
#
loop_
_entity.id
_entity.type
_entity.pdbx_description
1 polymer ?
#
loop_
_entity_poly.entity_id
_entity_poly.type
_entity_poly.pdbx_seq_one_letter_code
_entity_poly.pdbx_strand_id
1 'polypeptide(L)'
;MRNFKYVGTIKEALESECPSTVSCADIVALSARDGFVLLGGPQIEMKTGRKDSKESYVAEVDEVIPNHNDTMSSVLSRFQSIGIDVEGTVALLGAHSVGRVHCINLVNRLYPIADPTLDPNYAQYLKGRCPSPEPNPKAVEYARNDRDTPMVLDNRYYKGLLSNKGLLLVDQQLASDPNYHSFCREDGRR
;
A
#
# COMPACT_ATOMS: atom_id res chain seq x y z
N MET A 1 5.92 -1.58 -9.66
CA MET A 1 6.99 -2.01 -8.71
C MET A 1 8.30 -1.29 -9.04
N ARG A 2 9.24 -1.17 -8.09
CA ARG A 2 10.52 -0.46 -8.30
C ARG A 2 11.63 -1.09 -7.45
N ASN A 3 12.87 -0.69 -7.70
CA ASN A 3 14.02 -0.95 -6.82
C ASN A 3 14.46 -2.42 -6.65
N PHE A 4 14.12 -3.31 -7.58
CA PHE A 4 14.57 -4.71 -7.58
C PHE A 4 16.10 -4.87 -7.52
N LYS A 5 16.85 -3.87 -7.99
CA LYS A 5 18.32 -3.84 -7.90
C LYS A 5 18.85 -4.07 -6.48
N TYR A 6 18.15 -3.61 -5.45
CA TYR A 6 18.60 -3.79 -4.06
C TYR A 6 18.46 -5.23 -3.59
N VAL A 7 17.49 -5.99 -4.11
CA VAL A 7 17.38 -7.43 -3.83
C VAL A 7 18.62 -8.15 -4.35
N GLY A 8 19.09 -7.79 -5.55
CA GLY A 8 20.33 -8.31 -6.13
C GLY A 8 21.56 -7.98 -5.26
N THR A 9 21.72 -6.72 -4.86
CA THR A 9 22.82 -6.30 -3.98
C THR A 9 22.82 -7.04 -2.63
N ILE A 10 21.64 -7.21 -2.00
CA ILE A 10 21.53 -7.97 -0.75
C ILE A 10 21.89 -9.44 -0.98
N LYS A 11 21.41 -10.03 -2.07
CA LYS A 11 21.70 -11.42 -2.42
C LYS A 11 23.19 -11.66 -2.66
N GLU A 12 23.88 -10.76 -3.38
CA GLU A 12 25.32 -10.83 -3.63
C GLU A 12 26.13 -10.78 -2.33
N ALA A 13 25.77 -9.88 -1.41
CA ALA A 13 26.41 -9.80 -0.10
C ALA A 13 26.19 -11.09 0.71
N LEU A 14 24.96 -11.61 0.75
CA LEU A 14 24.64 -12.85 1.47
C LEU A 14 25.32 -14.08 0.87
N GLU A 15 25.44 -14.19 -0.45
CA GLU A 15 26.15 -15.31 -1.08
C GLU A 15 27.66 -15.30 -0.79
N SER A 16 28.24 -14.12 -0.54
CA SER A 16 29.65 -14.00 -0.14
C SER A 16 29.91 -14.52 1.27
N GLU A 17 28.93 -14.37 2.17
CA GLU A 17 29.03 -14.77 3.58
C GLU A 17 28.49 -16.19 3.83
N CYS A 18 27.37 -16.54 3.20
CA CYS A 18 26.67 -17.81 3.38
C CYS A 18 26.18 -18.36 2.02
N PRO A 19 27.07 -19.03 1.26
CA PRO A 19 26.76 -19.53 -0.08
C PRO A 19 25.52 -20.44 -0.11
N SER A 20 24.65 -20.21 -1.08
CA SER A 20 23.47 -21.03 -1.41
C SER A 20 22.53 -21.31 -0.22
N THR A 21 22.50 -20.41 0.76
CA THR A 21 21.77 -20.62 2.02
C THR A 21 20.48 -19.81 2.11
N VAL A 22 20.53 -18.52 1.81
CA VAL A 22 19.38 -17.61 2.00
C VAL A 22 18.57 -17.47 0.71
N SER A 23 17.26 -17.74 0.75
CA SER A 23 16.38 -17.60 -0.42
C SER A 23 16.06 -16.14 -0.75
N CYS A 24 15.77 -15.86 -2.03
CA CYS A 24 15.30 -14.54 -2.45
C CYS A 24 13.94 -14.20 -1.81
N ALA A 25 13.08 -15.21 -1.58
CA ALA A 25 11.82 -15.07 -0.87
C ALA A 25 12.01 -14.53 0.56
N ASP A 26 12.98 -15.06 1.31
CA ASP A 26 13.28 -14.53 2.64
C ASP A 26 13.95 -13.16 2.60
N ILE A 27 14.79 -12.86 1.59
CA ILE A 27 15.37 -11.52 1.41
C ILE A 27 14.27 -10.47 1.26
N VAL A 28 13.28 -10.70 0.40
CA VAL A 28 12.18 -9.75 0.19
C VAL A 28 11.36 -9.57 1.47
N ALA A 29 11.03 -10.67 2.15
CA ALA A 29 10.24 -10.61 3.38
C ALA A 29 11.00 -9.87 4.52
N LEU A 30 12.28 -10.17 4.72
CA LEU A 30 13.12 -9.54 5.74
C LEU A 30 13.37 -8.07 5.43
N SER A 31 13.59 -7.73 4.15
CA SER A 31 13.73 -6.33 3.72
C SER A 31 12.46 -5.52 4.00
N ALA A 32 11.27 -6.12 3.83
CA ALA A 32 10.01 -5.46 4.17
C ALA A 32 9.89 -5.23 5.68
N ARG A 33 10.24 -6.22 6.51
CA ARG A 33 10.26 -6.11 7.97
C ARG A 33 11.24 -5.03 8.44
N ASP A 34 12.46 -5.04 7.92
CA ASP A 34 13.49 -4.06 8.29
C ASP A 34 13.10 -2.65 7.83
N GLY A 35 12.53 -2.52 6.63
CA GLY A 35 12.00 -1.25 6.12
C GLY A 35 10.85 -0.69 6.96
N PHE A 36 9.94 -1.55 7.43
CA PHE A 36 8.86 -1.19 8.33
C PHE A 36 9.40 -0.60 9.65
N VAL A 37 10.42 -1.24 10.24
CA VAL A 37 11.10 -0.74 11.45
C VAL A 37 11.81 0.59 11.20
N LEU A 38 12.55 0.71 10.08
CA LEU A 38 13.24 1.95 9.72
C LEU A 38 12.31 3.15 9.51
N LEU A 39 11.05 2.89 9.15
CA LEU A 39 10.03 3.92 8.97
C LEU A 39 9.29 4.26 10.29
N GLY A 40 9.66 3.64 11.42
CA GLY A 40 9.07 3.91 12.73
C GLY A 40 8.08 2.86 13.23
N GLY A 41 7.88 1.78 12.48
CA GLY A 41 7.07 0.64 12.92
C GLY A 41 7.75 -0.16 14.05
N PRO A 42 6.98 -0.95 14.83
CA PRO A 42 7.55 -1.81 15.87
C PRO A 42 8.45 -2.90 15.28
N GLN A 43 9.39 -3.39 16.11
CA GLN A 43 10.16 -4.58 15.77
C GLN A 43 9.25 -5.80 15.74
N ILE A 44 9.31 -6.54 14.63
CA ILE A 44 8.55 -7.76 14.42
C ILE A 44 9.53 -8.90 14.16
N GLU A 45 9.43 -9.95 14.98
CA GLU A 45 10.14 -11.20 14.73
C GLU A 45 9.46 -11.94 13.58
N MET A 46 10.27 -12.42 12.63
CA MET A 46 9.76 -13.07 11.44
C MET A 46 10.47 -14.39 11.19
N LYS A 47 9.69 -15.45 10.96
CA LYS A 47 10.22 -16.76 10.59
C LYS A 47 10.82 -16.72 9.19
N THR A 48 11.94 -17.42 9.02
CA THR A 48 12.63 -17.68 7.75
C THR A 48 12.49 -19.15 7.35
N GLY A 49 13.05 -19.52 6.20
CA GLY A 49 12.97 -20.86 5.62
C GLY A 49 12.08 -20.94 4.37
N ARG A 50 11.65 -19.80 3.81
CA ARG A 50 10.93 -19.81 2.52
C ARG A 50 11.85 -20.30 1.42
N LYS A 51 11.29 -20.94 0.40
CA LYS A 51 12.03 -21.40 -0.79
C LYS A 51 11.60 -20.61 -2.01
N ASP A 52 12.53 -20.42 -2.93
CA ASP A 52 12.26 -19.72 -4.18
C ASP A 52 11.45 -20.62 -5.13
N SER A 53 10.42 -20.03 -5.75
CA SER A 53 9.69 -20.67 -6.84
C SER A 53 10.59 -20.84 -8.07
N LYS A 54 10.31 -21.85 -8.88
CA LYS A 54 10.96 -22.06 -10.19
C LYS A 54 10.23 -21.36 -11.33
N GLU A 55 9.03 -20.87 -11.08
CA GLU A 55 8.13 -20.31 -12.08
C GLU A 55 7.52 -18.99 -11.58
N SER A 56 7.06 -18.17 -12.53
CA SER A 56 6.36 -16.90 -12.29
C SER A 56 4.99 -16.94 -12.96
N TYR A 57 3.95 -16.59 -12.22
CA TYR A 57 2.55 -16.75 -12.65
C TYR A 57 1.91 -15.39 -12.92
N VAL A 58 2.21 -14.79 -14.08
CA VAL A 58 1.69 -13.45 -14.43
C VAL A 58 0.17 -13.42 -14.57
N ALA A 59 -0.43 -14.49 -15.09
CA ALA A 59 -1.88 -14.57 -15.26
C ALA A 59 -2.64 -14.53 -13.93
N GLU A 60 -2.03 -15.00 -12.84
CA GLU A 60 -2.64 -14.98 -11.51
C GLU A 60 -2.62 -13.58 -10.88
N VAL A 61 -1.69 -12.71 -11.28
CA VAL A 61 -1.50 -11.38 -10.65
C VAL A 61 -2.77 -10.53 -10.75
N ASP A 62 -3.35 -10.46 -11.95
CA ASP A 62 -4.57 -9.68 -12.20
C ASP A 62 -5.79 -10.29 -11.48
N GLU A 63 -5.76 -11.60 -11.22
CA GLU A 63 -6.84 -12.32 -10.54
C GLU A 63 -6.77 -12.22 -9.02
N VAL A 64 -5.60 -11.98 -8.42
CA VAL A 64 -5.43 -12.02 -6.95
C VAL A 64 -5.13 -10.67 -6.32
N ILE A 65 -4.46 -9.75 -7.01
CA ILE A 65 -4.07 -8.46 -6.43
C ILE A 65 -5.22 -7.44 -6.52
N PRO A 66 -5.67 -6.86 -5.38
CA PRO A 66 -6.70 -5.83 -5.39
C PRO A 66 -6.29 -4.59 -6.19
N ASN A 67 -7.24 -4.02 -6.91
CA ASN A 67 -7.07 -2.76 -7.64
C ASN A 67 -7.47 -1.55 -6.77
N HIS A 68 -6.93 -0.38 -7.10
CA HIS A 68 -7.14 0.88 -6.36
C HIS A 68 -8.60 1.37 -6.37
N ASN A 69 -9.40 0.89 -7.33
CA ASN A 69 -10.79 1.23 -7.55
C ASN A 69 -11.74 0.05 -7.31
N ASP A 70 -11.27 -1.07 -6.75
CA ASP A 70 -12.12 -2.19 -6.37
C ASP A 70 -13.10 -1.82 -5.24
N THR A 71 -14.15 -2.62 -5.09
CA THR A 71 -15.01 -2.54 -3.90
C THR A 71 -14.27 -3.11 -2.69
N MET A 72 -14.49 -2.52 -1.51
CA MET A 72 -13.89 -3.03 -0.27
C MET A 72 -14.28 -4.49 0.01
N SER A 73 -15.51 -4.88 -0.35
CA SER A 73 -15.97 -6.28 -0.25
C SER A 73 -15.13 -7.25 -1.09
N SER A 74 -14.71 -6.86 -2.30
CA SER A 74 -13.84 -7.68 -3.13
C SER A 74 -12.44 -7.78 -2.54
N VAL A 75 -11.90 -6.65 -2.06
CA VAL A 75 -10.60 -6.61 -1.37
C VAL A 75 -10.58 -7.54 -0.17
N LEU A 76 -11.57 -7.44 0.71
CA LEU A 76 -11.70 -8.31 1.89
C LEU A 76 -11.85 -9.77 1.51
N SER A 77 -12.64 -10.10 0.48
CA SER A 77 -12.77 -11.48 0.01
C SER A 77 -11.45 -12.06 -0.49
N ARG A 78 -10.58 -11.24 -1.11
CA ARG A 78 -9.25 -11.64 -1.60
C ARG A 78 -8.26 -11.85 -0.44
N PHE A 79 -8.28 -10.97 0.56
CA PHE A 79 -7.47 -11.18 1.77
C PHE A 79 -7.94 -12.41 2.56
N GLN A 80 -9.25 -12.62 2.65
CA GLN A 80 -9.84 -13.76 3.32
C GLN A 80 -9.47 -15.09 2.64
N SER A 81 -9.32 -15.13 1.31
CA SER A 81 -8.93 -16.35 0.58
C SER A 81 -7.50 -16.81 0.89
N ILE A 82 -6.65 -15.91 1.41
CA ILE A 82 -5.31 -16.22 1.91
C ILE A 82 -5.22 -16.23 3.45
N GLY A 83 -6.37 -16.26 4.13
CA GLY A 83 -6.45 -16.43 5.58
C GLY A 83 -6.26 -15.14 6.39
N ILE A 84 -6.39 -13.96 5.78
CA ILE A 84 -6.33 -12.67 6.46
C ILE A 84 -7.76 -12.17 6.67
N ASP A 85 -8.13 -11.95 7.93
CA ASP A 85 -9.44 -11.46 8.29
C ASP A 85 -9.58 -9.94 8.06
N VAL A 86 -10.73 -9.40 8.46
CA VAL A 86 -11.07 -7.99 8.31
C VAL A 86 -10.08 -7.09 9.05
N GLU A 87 -9.81 -7.38 10.33
CA GLU A 87 -8.89 -6.58 11.15
C GLU A 87 -7.48 -6.59 10.55
N GLY A 88 -6.98 -7.77 10.16
CA GLY A 88 -5.70 -7.91 9.48
C GLY A 88 -5.64 -7.14 8.14
N THR A 89 -6.73 -7.12 7.38
CA THR A 89 -6.80 -6.34 6.13
C THR A 89 -6.71 -4.84 6.39
N VAL A 90 -7.45 -4.33 7.39
CA VAL A 90 -7.39 -2.90 7.77
C VAL A 90 -6.00 -2.52 8.25
N ALA A 91 -5.34 -3.37 9.03
CA ALA A 91 -3.97 -3.17 9.47
C ALA A 91 -2.97 -3.13 8.30
N LEU A 92 -3.09 -4.05 7.34
CA LEU A 92 -2.21 -4.12 6.15
C LEU A 92 -2.38 -2.91 5.22
N LEU A 93 -3.61 -2.42 5.04
CA LEU A 93 -3.86 -1.19 4.28
C LEU A 93 -3.24 0.05 4.94
N GLY A 94 -2.96 -0.01 6.26
CA GLY A 94 -2.16 0.97 6.98
C GLY A 94 -0.75 1.19 6.41
N ALA A 95 -0.21 0.26 5.60
CA ALA A 95 1.03 0.45 4.87
C ALA A 95 0.98 1.65 3.91
N HIS A 96 -0.22 2.11 3.53
CA HIS A 96 -0.43 3.37 2.80
C HIS A 96 -0.16 4.62 3.65
N SER A 97 0.28 4.52 4.90
CA SER A 97 0.88 5.66 5.64
C SER A 97 2.15 6.19 4.95
N VAL A 98 2.86 5.38 4.18
CA VAL A 98 4.05 5.78 3.43
C VAL A 98 3.90 5.59 1.93
N GLY A 99 4.78 6.22 1.17
CA GLY A 99 4.90 5.98 -0.27
C GLY A 99 4.09 6.95 -1.14
N ARG A 100 3.73 6.50 -2.34
CA ARG A 100 3.14 7.35 -3.38
C ARG A 100 2.33 6.56 -4.40
N VAL A 101 1.35 7.21 -5.00
CA VAL A 101 0.49 6.68 -6.07
C VAL A 101 0.63 7.56 -7.31
N HIS A 102 0.80 6.92 -8.47
CA HIS A 102 0.84 7.59 -9.76
C HIS A 102 -0.52 8.20 -10.12
N CYS A 103 -0.51 9.38 -10.73
CA CYS A 103 -1.74 10.13 -11.05
C CYS A 103 -2.73 9.34 -11.92
N ILE A 104 -2.26 8.41 -12.75
CA ILE A 104 -3.13 7.53 -13.56
C ILE A 104 -4.14 6.74 -12.71
N ASN A 105 -3.77 6.37 -11.48
CA ASN A 105 -4.65 5.65 -10.55
C ASN A 105 -5.56 6.59 -9.73
N LEU A 106 -5.53 7.89 -9.99
CA LEU A 106 -6.33 8.90 -9.29
C LEU A 106 -7.33 9.59 -10.22
N VAL A 107 -7.24 9.36 -11.54
CA VAL A 107 -8.07 10.03 -12.56
C VAL A 107 -9.55 9.86 -12.24
N ASN A 108 -10.00 8.62 -12.01
CA ASN A 108 -11.40 8.30 -11.73
C ASN A 108 -11.96 8.97 -10.47
N ARG A 109 -11.09 9.41 -9.56
CA ARG A 109 -11.49 10.14 -8.35
C ARG A 109 -11.45 11.66 -8.49
N LEU A 110 -10.76 12.19 -9.49
CA LEU A 110 -10.53 13.63 -9.64
C LEU A 110 -11.27 14.23 -10.84
N TYR A 111 -11.54 13.43 -11.88
CA TYR A 111 -12.07 13.90 -13.16
C TYR A 111 -13.22 13.03 -13.68
N PRO A 112 -14.17 13.62 -14.45
CA PRO A 112 -14.30 15.06 -14.74
C PRO A 112 -14.73 15.86 -13.49
N ILE A 113 -15.42 15.21 -12.56
CA ILE A 113 -15.87 15.77 -11.29
C ILE A 113 -15.17 14.97 -10.18
N ALA A 114 -14.71 15.67 -9.14
CA ALA A 114 -14.08 15.00 -8.01
C ALA A 114 -15.10 14.13 -7.26
N ASP A 115 -14.63 12.97 -6.80
CA ASP A 115 -15.37 12.05 -5.95
C ASP A 115 -15.96 12.80 -4.73
N PRO A 116 -17.29 12.74 -4.49
CA PRO A 116 -17.94 13.48 -3.42
C PRO A 116 -17.54 13.00 -2.02
N THR A 117 -16.93 11.82 -1.89
CA THR A 117 -16.42 11.30 -0.61
C THR A 117 -15.06 11.90 -0.22
N LEU A 118 -14.45 12.70 -1.10
CA LEU A 118 -13.16 13.34 -0.90
C LEU A 118 -13.35 14.76 -0.34
N ASP A 119 -12.59 15.13 0.68
CA ASP A 119 -12.56 16.49 1.21
C ASP A 119 -12.28 17.50 0.07
N PRO A 120 -13.11 18.56 -0.11
CA PRO A 120 -12.97 19.45 -1.26
C PRO A 120 -11.63 20.18 -1.35
N ASN A 121 -11.05 20.56 -0.20
CA ASN A 121 -9.73 21.21 -0.16
C ASN A 121 -8.63 20.21 -0.55
N TYR A 122 -8.75 18.97 -0.09
CA TYR A 122 -7.84 17.90 -0.48
C TYR A 122 -7.97 17.53 -1.96
N ALA A 123 -9.19 17.49 -2.50
CA ALA A 123 -9.44 17.30 -3.93
C ALA A 123 -8.76 18.40 -4.77
N GLN A 124 -8.85 19.67 -4.34
CA GLN A 124 -8.16 20.78 -4.99
C GLN A 124 -6.63 20.61 -4.95
N TYR A 125 -6.09 20.22 -3.79
CA TYR A 125 -4.66 19.89 -3.67
C TYR A 125 -4.25 18.76 -4.62
N LEU A 126 -5.03 17.67 -4.69
CA LEU A 126 -4.75 16.54 -5.57
C LEU A 126 -4.84 16.91 -7.05
N LYS A 127 -5.77 17.79 -7.46
CA LYS A 127 -5.78 18.36 -8.83
C LYS A 127 -4.54 19.19 -9.13
N GLY A 128 -3.96 19.88 -8.15
CA GLY A 128 -2.66 20.55 -8.31
C GLY A 128 -1.50 19.56 -8.49
N ARG A 129 -1.58 18.36 -7.90
CA ARG A 129 -0.59 17.28 -8.05
C ARG A 129 -0.77 16.46 -9.33
N CYS A 130 -2.02 16.29 -9.75
CA CYS A 130 -2.47 15.50 -10.89
C CYS A 130 -3.40 16.36 -11.75
N PRO A 131 -2.85 17.29 -12.56
CA PRO A 131 -3.62 18.33 -13.26
C PRO A 131 -4.33 17.83 -14.52
N SER A 132 -3.93 16.69 -15.06
CA SER A 132 -4.48 16.15 -16.31
C SER A 132 -5.47 15.01 -16.03
N PRO A 133 -6.61 14.95 -16.74
CA PRO A 133 -7.44 13.75 -16.80
C PRO A 133 -6.78 12.62 -17.62
N GLU A 134 -5.77 12.95 -18.42
CA GLU A 134 -4.99 12.00 -19.23
C GLU A 134 -3.50 12.12 -18.84
N PRO A 135 -3.10 11.65 -17.64
CA PRO A 135 -1.72 11.71 -17.19
C PRO A 135 -0.85 10.78 -18.03
N ASN A 136 0.37 11.23 -18.37
CA ASN A 136 1.32 10.40 -19.11
C ASN A 136 1.80 9.23 -18.22
N PRO A 137 1.56 7.97 -18.58
CA PRO A 137 1.95 6.81 -17.75
C PRO A 137 3.46 6.67 -17.56
N LYS A 138 4.27 7.32 -18.41
CA LYS A 138 5.75 7.33 -18.31
C LYS A 138 6.27 8.51 -17.50
N ALA A 139 5.45 9.52 -17.23
CA ALA A 139 5.86 10.68 -16.46
C ALA A 139 5.90 10.37 -14.96
N VAL A 140 6.77 11.08 -14.24
CA VAL A 140 6.90 10.97 -12.79
C VAL A 140 5.86 11.89 -12.13
N GLU A 141 4.59 11.60 -12.38
CA GLU A 141 3.44 12.32 -11.83
C GLU A 141 2.76 11.46 -10.76
N TYR A 142 2.77 11.95 -9.51
CA TYR A 142 2.26 11.22 -8.36
C TYR A 142 1.83 12.12 -7.20
N ALA A 143 0.96 11.58 -6.36
CA ALA A 143 0.65 12.08 -5.02
C ALA A 143 1.25 11.16 -3.95
N ARG A 144 1.55 11.69 -2.76
CA ARG A 144 1.97 10.88 -1.60
C ARG A 144 0.74 10.26 -0.96
N ASN A 145 0.84 9.02 -0.48
CA ASN A 145 -0.28 8.34 0.17
C ASN A 145 -0.73 9.09 1.43
N ASP A 146 0.24 9.44 2.27
CA ASP A 146 0.08 10.41 3.35
C ASP A 146 0.79 11.71 2.98
N ARG A 147 0.10 12.84 3.11
CA ARG A 147 0.65 14.16 2.84
C ARG A 147 1.43 14.71 4.03
N ASP A 148 0.99 14.40 5.24
CA ASP A 148 1.47 15.04 6.46
C ASP A 148 2.75 14.34 6.94
N THR A 149 2.82 13.01 6.85
CA THR A 149 4.00 12.21 7.27
C THR A 149 4.45 11.18 6.22
N PRO A 150 4.76 11.59 4.96
CA PRO A 150 4.95 10.69 3.80
C PRO A 150 6.08 9.64 3.88
N MET A 151 6.91 9.70 4.93
CA MET A 151 8.10 8.87 5.15
C MET A 151 8.16 8.33 6.59
N VAL A 152 7.07 8.44 7.35
CA VAL A 152 6.94 7.87 8.69
C VAL A 152 5.75 6.93 8.65
N LEU A 153 5.95 5.71 9.11
CA LEU A 153 4.87 4.76 9.29
C LEU A 153 4.21 5.04 10.64
N ASP A 154 3.07 5.71 10.60
CA ASP A 154 2.28 6.09 11.76
C ASP A 154 0.77 5.91 11.47
N ASN A 155 -0.07 6.40 12.38
CA ASN A 155 -1.52 6.30 12.22
C ASN A 155 -2.16 7.50 11.50
N ARG A 156 -1.38 8.39 10.87
CA ARG A 156 -1.91 9.54 10.12
C ARG A 156 -2.75 9.10 8.93
N TYR A 157 -2.43 7.96 8.33
CA TYR A 157 -3.28 7.29 7.33
C TYR A 157 -4.73 7.20 7.81
N TYR A 158 -4.99 6.55 8.95
CA TYR A 158 -6.34 6.36 9.48
C TYR A 158 -7.02 7.68 9.86
N LYS A 159 -6.27 8.64 10.44
CA LYS A 159 -6.78 9.99 10.74
C LYS A 159 -7.20 10.73 9.47
N GLY A 160 -6.47 10.54 8.38
CA GLY A 160 -6.80 11.03 7.05
C GLY A 160 -8.11 10.44 6.54
N LEU A 161 -8.29 9.12 6.63
CA LEU A 161 -9.52 8.45 6.19
C LEU A 161 -10.76 8.97 6.92
N LEU A 162 -10.67 9.14 8.24
CA LEU A 162 -11.74 9.69 9.09
C LEU A 162 -12.06 11.16 8.79
N SER A 163 -11.16 11.85 8.08
CA SER A 163 -11.31 13.24 7.64
C SER A 163 -11.60 13.36 6.13
N ASN A 164 -12.05 12.28 5.47
CA ASN A 164 -12.32 12.22 4.04
C ASN A 164 -11.09 12.52 3.15
N LYS A 165 -9.89 12.15 3.62
CA LYS A 165 -8.60 12.38 2.93
C LYS A 165 -7.90 11.09 2.50
N GLY A 166 -8.63 9.97 2.36
CA GLY A 166 -8.10 8.78 1.73
C GLY A 166 -7.71 9.05 0.28
N LEU A 167 -6.51 8.64 -0.14
CA LEU A 167 -6.01 8.92 -1.49
C LEU A 167 -6.66 8.01 -2.54
N LEU A 168 -6.72 6.70 -2.28
CA LEU A 168 -7.37 5.75 -3.16
C LEU A 168 -8.85 5.58 -2.80
N LEU A 169 -9.65 5.11 -3.76
CA LEU A 169 -11.07 4.87 -3.52
C LEU A 169 -11.24 3.74 -2.52
N VAL A 170 -10.45 2.68 -2.66
CA VAL A 170 -10.40 1.55 -1.71
C VAL A 170 -10.07 2.02 -0.29
N ASP A 171 -9.15 2.98 -0.11
CA ASP A 171 -8.83 3.52 1.21
C ASP A 171 -10.02 4.25 1.83
N GLN A 172 -10.67 5.14 1.08
CA GLN A 172 -11.79 5.94 1.60
C GLN A 172 -13.01 5.06 1.93
N GLN A 173 -13.18 3.92 1.27
CA GLN A 173 -14.23 2.95 1.58
C GLN A 173 -14.09 2.34 2.98
N LEU A 174 -12.87 2.16 3.51
CA LEU A 174 -12.66 1.61 4.87
C LEU A 174 -13.32 2.46 5.95
N ALA A 175 -13.21 3.78 5.85
CA ALA A 175 -13.79 4.70 6.82
C ALA A 175 -15.28 4.99 6.56
N SER A 176 -15.78 4.67 5.37
CA SER A 176 -17.17 4.93 4.98
C SER A 176 -18.12 3.78 5.35
N ASP A 177 -17.60 2.54 5.40
CA ASP A 177 -18.41 1.36 5.72
C ASP A 177 -18.53 1.15 7.25
N PRO A 178 -19.75 1.12 7.81
CA PRO A 178 -19.97 0.90 9.24
C PRO A 178 -19.32 -0.38 9.81
N ASN A 179 -19.15 -1.42 8.99
CA ASN A 179 -18.60 -2.71 9.42
C ASN A 179 -17.10 -2.63 9.73
N TYR A 180 -16.38 -1.67 9.13
CA TYR A 180 -14.93 -1.54 9.23
C TYR A 180 -14.50 -0.22 9.87
N HIS A 181 -15.44 0.73 10.00
CA HIS A 181 -15.22 2.04 10.58
C HIS A 181 -14.73 1.98 12.04
N SER A 182 -15.11 0.96 12.82
CA SER A 182 -14.60 0.76 14.19
C SER A 182 -13.09 0.53 14.21
N PHE A 183 -12.56 -0.33 13.34
CA PHE A 183 -11.13 -0.60 13.24
C PHE A 183 -10.34 0.65 12.87
N CYS A 184 -10.82 1.42 11.88
CA CYS A 184 -10.19 2.69 11.50
C CYS A 184 -10.15 3.70 12.66
N ARG A 185 -11.21 3.77 13.48
CA ARG A 185 -11.23 4.63 14.66
C ARG A 185 -10.30 4.16 15.76
N GLU A 186 -10.13 2.87 15.92
CA GLU A 186 -9.22 2.31 16.91
C GLU A 186 -7.76 2.58 16.51
N ASP A 187 -7.36 2.23 15.29
CA ASP A 187 -6.01 2.47 14.80
C ASP A 187 -5.70 3.98 14.68
N GLY A 188 -6.70 4.81 14.35
CA GLY A 188 -6.58 6.26 14.37
C GLY A 188 -6.38 6.88 15.76
N ARG A 189 -6.58 6.13 16.85
CA ARG A 189 -6.35 6.59 18.24
C ARG A 189 -5.03 6.13 18.84
N ARG A 190 -4.52 4.98 18.40
CA ARG A 190 -3.24 4.41 18.86
C ARG A 190 -2.07 5.34 18.56
#